data_AF-A0A078GNK9-F1
#
_entry.id   AF-A0A078GNK9-F1
#
_cell.length_a   1.000
_cell.length_b   1.000
_cell.length_c   1.000
_cell.angle_alpha   90.00
_cell.angle_beta   90.00
_cell.angle_gamma   90.00
#
_symmetry.space_group_name_H-M   'P 1'
#
loop_
_entity.id
_entity.type
_entity.pdbx_description
1 polymer ?
#
loop_
_entity_poly.entity_id
_entity_poly.type
_entity_poly.pdbx_seq_one_letter_code
_entity_poly.pdbx_strand_id
1 'polypeptide(L)'
;MEDKTRWESLCAFWLGMDQKSRREMSQEKMDVILKLVVKHFYIKKEVTSSLVMDFLFHGLNSLVWSSTTQEKILHTISRQMGKLLKDDLDSSILNALEEEPKKERATDVKNLPAPMVSVDKDMFVLVDDAMLLMEKAVLEPLLDESGPQNRMEVGNDGGREDEKRLTEFARRTLEVFILDHILCNKVEGAYKEAIALKMQEELIREEEENLNKRRVKSTK
;
A
#
# COMPACT_ATOMS: atom_id res chain seq x y z
N MET A 1 -9.73 -5.77 25.49
CA MET A 1 -8.97 -7.05 25.46
C MET A 1 -9.32 -7.85 24.22
N GLU A 2 -10.61 -7.96 23.86
CA GLU A 2 -11.08 -8.67 22.66
C GLU A 2 -10.40 -8.23 21.36
N ASP A 3 -10.30 -6.92 21.09
CA ASP A 3 -9.69 -6.43 19.84
C ASP A 3 -8.20 -6.73 19.71
N LYS A 4 -7.47 -6.78 20.85
CA LYS A 4 -6.05 -7.14 20.85
C LYS A 4 -5.85 -8.59 20.44
N THR A 5 -6.62 -9.50 21.04
CA THR A 5 -6.58 -10.93 20.69
C THR A 5 -7.02 -11.15 19.24
N ARG A 6 -8.01 -10.39 18.76
CA ARG A 6 -8.49 -10.45 17.37
C ARG A 6 -7.42 -10.00 16.38
N TRP A 7 -6.70 -8.93 16.69
CA TRP A 7 -5.56 -8.43 15.91
C TRP A 7 -4.41 -9.44 15.87
N GLU A 8 -4.00 -9.98 17.02
CA GLU A 8 -2.94 -10.99 17.09
C GLU A 8 -3.28 -12.25 16.28
N SER A 9 -4.54 -12.69 16.33
CA SER A 9 -5.03 -13.83 15.55
C SER A 9 -5.06 -13.55 14.04
N LEU A 10 -5.42 -12.32 13.63
CA LEU A 10 -5.35 -11.89 12.24
C LEU A 10 -3.91 -11.85 11.72
N CYS A 11 -2.98 -11.31 12.52
CA CYS A 11 -1.55 -11.31 12.18
C CYS A 11 -1.00 -12.74 12.06
N ALA A 12 -1.35 -13.63 13.00
CA ALA A 12 -0.94 -15.03 12.95
C ALA A 12 -1.52 -15.74 11.72
N PHE A 13 -2.78 -15.48 11.38
CA PHE A 13 -3.39 -15.95 10.14
C PHE A 13 -2.59 -15.47 8.93
N TRP A 14 -2.36 -14.17 8.78
CA TRP A 14 -1.63 -13.58 7.66
C TRP A 14 -0.22 -14.15 7.51
N LEU A 15 0.54 -14.26 8.61
CA LEU A 15 1.89 -14.83 8.62
C LEU A 15 1.91 -16.33 8.31
N GLY A 16 0.83 -17.04 8.63
CA GLY A 16 0.65 -18.46 8.30
C GLY A 16 0.34 -18.72 6.82
N MET A 17 0.00 -17.68 6.04
CA MET A 17 -0.33 -17.82 4.63
C MET A 17 0.91 -17.88 3.74
N ASP A 18 0.81 -18.64 2.66
CA ASP A 18 1.86 -18.72 1.67
C ASP A 18 2.02 -17.38 0.92
N GLN A 19 3.22 -17.17 0.36
CA GLN A 19 3.56 -15.91 -0.30
C GLN A 19 2.72 -15.63 -1.54
N LYS A 20 2.21 -16.66 -2.23
CA LYS A 20 1.37 -16.47 -3.41
C LYS A 20 0.01 -15.93 -2.99
N SER A 21 -0.62 -16.52 -1.98
CA SER A 21 -1.88 -16.03 -1.42
C SER A 21 -1.75 -14.61 -0.87
N ARG A 22 -0.66 -14.30 -0.16
CA ARG A 22 -0.39 -12.91 0.29
C ARG A 22 -0.30 -11.93 -0.87
N ARG A 23 0.44 -12.26 -1.94
CA ARG A 23 0.50 -11.41 -3.14
C ARG A 23 -0.86 -11.21 -3.80
N GLU A 24 -1.66 -12.27 -3.90
CA GLU A 24 -3.00 -12.20 -4.50
C GLU A 24 -3.96 -11.33 -3.66
N MET A 25 -3.81 -11.33 -2.33
CA MET A 25 -4.61 -10.48 -1.45
C MET A 25 -4.12 -9.03 -1.42
N SER A 26 -2.81 -8.80 -1.53
CA SER A 26 -2.17 -7.48 -1.51
C SER A 26 -2.39 -6.63 -2.78
N GLN A 27 -3.30 -7.03 -3.66
CA GLN A 27 -3.62 -6.28 -4.88
C GLN A 27 -5.12 -6.18 -5.09
N GLU A 28 -5.57 -5.11 -5.72
CA GLU A 28 -6.97 -4.92 -6.11
C GLU A 28 -7.07 -4.28 -7.49
N LYS A 29 -8.10 -4.63 -8.24
CA LYS A 29 -8.31 -4.02 -9.55
C LYS A 29 -8.61 -2.54 -9.42
N MET A 30 -8.02 -1.75 -10.33
CA MET A 30 -8.16 -0.32 -10.35
C MET A 30 -9.62 0.11 -10.53
N ASP A 31 -10.41 -0.60 -11.34
CA ASP A 31 -11.84 -0.30 -11.54
C ASP A 31 -12.67 -0.47 -10.26
N VAL A 32 -12.36 -1.47 -9.44
CA VAL A 32 -12.98 -1.69 -8.13
C VAL A 32 -12.69 -0.52 -7.19
N ILE A 33 -11.41 -0.13 -7.06
CA ILE A 33 -10.99 0.98 -6.21
C ILE A 33 -11.61 2.30 -6.69
N LEU A 34 -11.51 2.62 -7.98
CA LEU A 34 -12.05 3.86 -8.53
C LEU A 34 -13.56 3.95 -8.32
N LYS A 35 -14.29 2.83 -8.48
CA LYS A 35 -15.72 2.77 -8.18
C LYS A 35 -16.01 3.02 -6.70
N LEU A 36 -15.18 2.51 -5.80
CA LEU A 36 -15.32 2.74 -4.35
C LEU A 36 -15.00 4.18 -3.96
N VAL A 37 -13.95 4.78 -4.53
CA VAL A 37 -13.62 6.20 -4.34
C VAL A 37 -14.81 7.05 -4.78
N VAL A 38 -15.34 6.82 -6.00
CA VAL A 38 -16.53 7.53 -6.48
C VAL A 38 -17.72 7.29 -5.56
N LYS A 39 -17.97 6.07 -5.12
CA LYS A 39 -19.09 5.77 -4.21
C LYS A 39 -18.94 6.50 -2.86
N HIS A 40 -17.76 6.48 -2.27
CA HIS A 40 -17.50 7.04 -0.95
C HIS A 40 -17.56 8.57 -0.98
N PHE A 41 -16.85 9.20 -1.91
CA PHE A 41 -16.73 10.65 -1.98
C PHE A 41 -17.91 11.34 -2.70
N TYR A 42 -18.52 10.69 -3.69
CA TYR A 42 -19.53 11.32 -4.56
C TYR A 42 -20.97 10.91 -4.24
N ILE A 43 -21.23 9.62 -3.96
CA ILE A 43 -22.61 9.11 -3.79
C ILE A 43 -23.12 9.34 -2.37
N LYS A 44 -22.24 9.25 -1.36
CA LYS A 44 -22.61 9.47 0.05
C LYS A 44 -22.75 10.96 0.44
N LYS A 45 -22.61 11.87 -0.54
CA LYS A 45 -22.79 13.34 -0.43
C LYS A 45 -21.87 14.07 0.57
N GLU A 46 -20.60 13.69 0.68
CA GLU A 46 -19.68 14.46 1.54
C GLU A 46 -18.78 15.44 0.80
N VAL A 47 -18.55 15.36 -0.52
CA VAL A 47 -17.97 16.52 -1.23
C VAL A 47 -18.41 16.65 -2.69
N THR A 48 -19.06 17.77 -3.02
CA THR A 48 -19.39 18.20 -4.39
C THR A 48 -18.62 19.47 -4.79
N SER A 49 -17.41 19.67 -4.25
CA SER A 49 -16.56 20.77 -4.69
C SER A 49 -15.64 20.30 -5.83
N SER A 50 -15.51 21.13 -6.87
CA SER A 50 -14.51 20.93 -7.93
C SER A 50 -13.12 20.69 -7.33
N LEU A 51 -12.82 21.39 -6.23
CA LEU A 51 -11.54 21.28 -5.54
C LEU A 51 -11.26 19.87 -5.01
N VAL A 52 -12.25 19.14 -4.48
CA VAL A 52 -12.03 17.75 -4.07
C VAL A 52 -11.92 16.79 -5.25
N MET A 53 -12.62 17.08 -6.35
CA MET A 53 -12.42 16.32 -7.59
C MET A 53 -10.99 16.51 -8.12
N ASP A 54 -10.52 17.76 -8.18
CA ASP A 54 -9.16 18.09 -8.59
C ASP A 54 -8.15 17.45 -7.64
N PHE A 55 -8.37 17.53 -6.33
CA PHE A 55 -7.55 16.86 -5.33
C PHE A 55 -7.41 15.36 -5.58
N LEU A 56 -8.54 14.64 -5.72
CA LEU A 56 -8.55 13.21 -5.98
C LEU A 56 -7.89 12.87 -7.34
N PHE A 57 -8.11 13.70 -8.36
CA PHE A 57 -7.52 13.53 -9.68
C PHE A 57 -5.98 13.63 -9.63
N HIS A 58 -5.44 14.66 -8.96
CA HIS A 58 -4.00 14.81 -8.79
C HIS A 58 -3.41 13.66 -7.97
N GLY A 59 -4.10 13.24 -6.89
CA GLY A 59 -3.70 12.08 -6.11
C GLY A 59 -3.64 10.80 -6.95
N LEU A 60 -4.70 10.47 -7.70
CA LEU A 60 -4.74 9.28 -8.55
C LEU A 60 -3.68 9.32 -9.65
N ASN A 61 -3.51 10.46 -10.31
CA ASN A 61 -2.47 10.63 -11.32
C ASN A 61 -1.08 10.45 -10.72
N SER A 62 -0.85 10.88 -9.48
CA SER A 62 0.43 10.67 -8.80
C SER A 62 0.72 9.18 -8.60
N LEU A 63 -0.28 8.35 -8.25
CA LEU A 63 -0.11 6.89 -8.14
C LEU A 63 0.18 6.24 -9.51
N VAL A 64 -0.59 6.60 -10.54
CA VAL A 64 -0.48 5.99 -11.88
C VAL A 64 0.81 6.44 -12.59
N TRP A 65 1.21 7.69 -12.41
CA TRP A 65 2.35 8.27 -13.13
C TRP A 65 3.70 8.00 -12.45
N SER A 66 3.73 7.80 -11.13
CA SER A 66 4.95 7.43 -10.39
C SER A 66 5.47 6.04 -10.77
N SER A 67 4.57 5.05 -10.85
CA SER A 67 4.88 3.65 -11.23
C SER A 67 5.34 3.50 -12.69
N THR A 68 4.73 4.27 -13.61
CA THR A 68 4.94 4.06 -15.04
C THR A 68 6.16 4.78 -15.59
N THR A 69 6.52 5.94 -15.04
CA THR A 69 7.48 6.85 -15.68
C THR A 69 8.85 6.80 -15.01
N GLN A 70 8.92 6.85 -13.67
CA GLN A 70 10.22 6.89 -12.98
C GLN A 70 10.94 5.54 -12.99
N GLU A 71 10.23 4.43 -12.76
CA GLU A 71 10.84 3.09 -12.80
C GLU A 71 11.30 2.71 -14.21
N LYS A 72 10.51 3.04 -15.24
CA LYS A 72 10.90 2.77 -16.63
C LYS A 72 12.10 3.63 -17.05
N ILE A 73 12.15 4.89 -16.63
CA ILE A 73 13.29 5.78 -16.89
C ILE A 73 14.53 5.29 -16.12
N LEU A 74 14.42 5.01 -14.83
CA LEU A 74 15.51 4.51 -14.00
C LEU A 74 16.03 3.17 -14.52
N HIS A 75 15.15 2.23 -14.84
CA HIS A 75 15.52 0.93 -15.41
C HIS A 75 16.13 1.05 -16.82
N THR A 76 15.68 2.00 -17.63
CA THR A 76 16.28 2.29 -18.95
C THR A 76 17.67 2.90 -18.78
N ILE A 77 17.84 3.85 -17.87
CA ILE A 77 19.12 4.47 -17.54
C ILE A 77 20.07 3.43 -16.96
N SER A 78 19.65 2.63 -15.97
CA SER A 78 20.46 1.57 -15.37
C SER A 78 20.85 0.50 -16.40
N ARG A 79 19.97 0.17 -17.36
CA ARG A 79 20.28 -0.72 -18.48
C ARG A 79 21.24 -0.11 -19.50
N GLN A 80 21.13 1.19 -19.76
CA GLN A 80 22.06 1.92 -20.61
C GLN A 80 23.44 2.04 -19.94
N MET A 81 23.49 2.39 -18.65
CA MET A 81 24.72 2.42 -17.85
C MET A 81 25.37 1.04 -17.76
N GLY A 82 24.61 -0.02 -17.51
CA GLY A 82 25.14 -1.39 -17.46
C GLY A 82 25.64 -1.93 -18.81
N LYS A 83 25.21 -1.35 -19.94
CA LYS A 83 25.77 -1.63 -21.27
C LYS A 83 27.02 -0.80 -21.52
N LEU A 84 27.00 0.50 -21.21
CA LEU A 84 28.14 1.41 -21.37
C LEU A 84 29.33 1.03 -20.48
N LEU A 85 29.09 0.54 -19.27
CA LEU A 85 30.14 0.13 -18.32
C LEU A 85 30.75 -1.25 -18.63
N LYS A 86 30.11 -2.07 -19.47
CA LYS A 86 30.63 -3.40 -19.84
C LYS A 86 31.65 -3.35 -20.97
N ASP A 87 31.58 -2.34 -21.82
CA ASP A 87 32.37 -2.29 -23.05
C ASP A 87 33.66 -1.45 -22.91
N ASP A 88 33.82 -0.67 -21.82
CA ASP A 88 34.86 0.38 -21.79
C ASP A 88 35.67 0.53 -20.48
N LEU A 89 35.64 -0.42 -19.52
CA LEU A 89 36.42 -0.23 -18.28
C LEU A 89 37.09 -1.49 -17.73
N ASP A 90 38.43 -1.47 -17.71
CA ASP A 90 39.28 -2.47 -17.07
C ASP A 90 38.88 -2.69 -15.60
N SER A 91 38.86 -3.97 -15.21
CA SER A 91 38.52 -4.51 -13.89
C SER A 91 39.28 -3.88 -12.70
N SER A 92 40.26 -3.01 -12.95
CA SER A 92 41.04 -2.32 -11.94
C SER A 92 40.40 -1.04 -11.39
N ILE A 93 39.43 -0.40 -12.10
CA ILE A 93 38.83 0.88 -11.66
C ILE A 93 37.60 0.68 -10.77
N LEU A 94 36.93 -0.48 -10.85
CA LEU A 94 35.78 -0.82 -9.98
C LEU A 94 36.14 -0.81 -8.48
N ASN A 95 37.41 -1.06 -8.13
CA ASN A 95 37.88 -1.04 -6.74
C ASN A 95 38.37 0.35 -6.27
N ALA A 96 38.40 1.35 -7.14
CA ALA A 96 38.88 2.70 -6.84
C ALA A 96 37.75 3.73 -6.67
N LEU A 97 36.48 3.32 -6.83
CA LEU A 97 35.28 4.15 -6.69
C LEU A 97 34.50 3.86 -5.39
N GLU A 98 35.15 3.29 -4.38
CA GLU A 98 34.68 3.31 -2.98
C GLU A 98 34.99 4.64 -2.25
N GLU A 99 35.33 5.71 -2.99
CA GLU A 99 35.36 7.06 -2.42
C GLU A 99 34.04 7.79 -2.69
N GLU A 100 33.25 7.89 -1.62
CA GLU A 100 32.02 8.67 -1.43
C GLU A 100 31.94 10.00 -2.23
N PRO A 101 30.85 10.27 -2.96
CA PRO A 101 30.65 11.58 -3.56
C PRO A 101 30.22 12.62 -2.51
N LYS A 102 31.00 13.70 -2.46
CA LYS A 102 30.76 14.89 -1.63
C LYS A 102 29.36 15.48 -1.84
N LYS A 103 28.74 15.77 -0.70
CA LYS A 103 27.42 16.36 -0.45
C LYS A 103 27.18 17.69 -1.19
N GLU A 104 26.55 17.63 -2.35
CA GLU A 104 25.93 18.80 -3.00
C GLU A 104 24.41 18.81 -2.72
N ARG A 105 24.02 19.70 -1.79
CA ARG A 105 22.66 20.19 -1.44
C ARG A 105 21.48 19.23 -1.58
N ALA A 106 21.45 18.26 -0.66
CA ALA A 106 20.30 17.41 -0.38
C ALA A 106 19.36 18.02 0.68
N THR A 107 18.74 19.15 0.36
CA THR A 107 17.67 19.78 1.15
C THR A 107 16.58 20.22 0.16
N ASP A 108 15.79 19.29 -0.41
CA ASP A 108 14.34 19.29 -0.12
C ASP A 108 13.61 18.00 -0.56
N VAL A 109 14.33 16.97 -1.03
CA VAL A 109 13.71 15.71 -1.53
C VAL A 109 13.61 14.62 -0.43
N LYS A 110 13.97 14.95 0.81
CA LYS A 110 14.14 13.98 1.91
C LYS A 110 12.91 13.71 2.78
N ASN A 111 11.80 14.41 2.57
CA ASN A 111 10.66 14.39 3.50
C ASN A 111 9.37 13.81 2.90
N LEU A 112 9.40 13.14 1.74
CA LEU A 112 8.21 12.50 1.19
C LEU A 112 8.03 11.09 1.79
N PRO A 113 6.85 10.76 2.35
CA PRO A 113 6.60 9.44 2.92
C PRO A 113 6.74 8.36 1.85
N ALA A 114 7.50 7.31 2.14
CA ALA A 114 7.74 6.24 1.18
C ALA A 114 6.40 5.62 0.73
N PRO A 115 6.22 5.35 -0.58
CA PRO A 115 4.95 4.87 -1.13
C PRO A 115 4.44 3.62 -0.42
N MET A 116 3.13 3.45 -0.40
CA MET A 116 2.49 2.22 0.09
C MET A 116 1.87 1.41 -1.04
N VAL A 117 1.52 2.07 -2.14
CA VAL A 117 0.82 1.46 -3.26
C VAL A 117 1.56 1.78 -4.56
N SER A 118 1.71 0.76 -5.39
CA SER A 118 2.17 0.86 -6.77
C SER A 118 1.04 0.46 -7.72
N VAL A 119 1.22 0.76 -9.01
CA VAL A 119 0.30 0.31 -10.06
C VAL A 119 1.04 -0.70 -10.93
N ASP A 120 0.54 -1.93 -10.98
CA ASP A 120 0.97 -2.94 -11.95
C ASP A 120 -0.20 -3.24 -12.89
N LYS A 121 -0.02 -2.96 -14.17
CA LYS A 121 -1.05 -3.06 -15.22
C LYS A 121 -2.35 -2.32 -14.83
N ASP A 122 -3.40 -3.06 -14.51
CA ASP A 122 -4.73 -2.60 -14.14
C ASP A 122 -5.04 -2.83 -12.65
N MET A 123 -4.03 -3.09 -11.83
CA MET A 123 -4.16 -3.36 -10.40
C MET A 123 -3.33 -2.38 -9.55
N PHE A 124 -3.91 -1.97 -8.43
CA PHE A 124 -3.16 -1.38 -7.33
C PHE A 124 -2.56 -2.50 -6.49
N VAL A 125 -1.26 -2.41 -6.20
CA VAL A 125 -0.50 -3.43 -5.48
C VAL A 125 0.22 -2.78 -4.31
N LEU A 126 0.05 -3.35 -3.11
CA LEU A 126 0.82 -2.94 -1.93
C LEU A 126 2.31 -3.22 -2.16
N VAL A 127 3.16 -2.21 -1.91
CA VAL A 127 4.60 -2.32 -2.18
C VAL A 127 5.34 -3.21 -1.17
N ASP A 128 4.74 -3.42 0.00
CA ASP A 128 5.28 -4.16 1.13
C ASP A 128 4.20 -5.05 1.77
N ASP A 129 4.60 -5.81 2.80
CA ASP A 129 3.66 -6.62 3.59
C ASP A 129 2.56 -5.75 4.21
N ALA A 130 1.30 -6.18 4.08
CA ALA A 130 0.13 -5.43 4.50
C ALA A 130 0.17 -5.05 6.00
N MET A 131 0.70 -5.92 6.85
CA MET A 131 0.79 -5.66 8.29
C MET A 131 1.86 -4.60 8.61
N LEU A 132 3.00 -4.63 7.91
CA LEU A 132 4.05 -3.62 8.04
C LEU A 132 3.56 -2.25 7.55
N LEU A 133 2.81 -2.24 6.45
CA LEU A 133 2.21 -1.05 5.90
C LEU A 133 1.19 -0.43 6.86
N MET A 134 0.39 -1.24 7.56
CA MET A 134 -0.50 -0.73 8.62
C MET A 134 0.26 -0.05 9.74
N GLU A 135 1.28 -0.71 10.30
CA GLU A 135 2.10 -0.15 11.36
C GLU A 135 2.70 1.19 10.93
N LYS A 136 3.24 1.23 9.71
CA LYS A 136 3.78 2.46 9.13
C LYS A 136 2.73 3.55 8.96
N ALA A 137 1.53 3.24 8.46
CA ALA A 137 0.46 4.23 8.30
C ALA A 137 -0.01 4.84 9.63
N VAL A 138 0.09 4.09 10.72
CA VAL A 138 -0.21 4.59 12.06
C VAL A 138 0.93 5.45 12.62
N LEU A 139 2.18 5.07 12.36
CA LEU A 139 3.37 5.79 12.84
C LEU A 139 3.69 7.06 12.04
N GLU A 140 3.29 7.10 10.77
CA GLU A 140 3.42 8.25 9.88
C GLU A 140 2.01 8.74 9.47
N PRO A 141 1.29 9.46 10.36
CA PRO A 141 0.02 10.09 10.01
C PRO A 141 0.14 11.03 8.80
N LEU A 142 -1.00 11.41 8.22
CA LEU A 142 -1.13 12.31 7.06
C LEU A 142 -0.66 13.75 7.36
N LEU A 143 0.62 13.94 7.69
CA LEU A 143 1.34 15.17 8.02
C LEU A 143 0.75 16.05 9.15
N ASP A 144 1.68 16.63 9.89
CA ASP A 144 1.47 17.53 11.02
C ASP A 144 1.07 18.93 10.56
N GLU A 145 0.25 19.60 11.37
CA GLU A 145 -0.09 21.03 11.28
C GLU A 145 1.15 21.87 11.63
N SER A 146 2.24 21.70 10.90
CA SER A 146 3.31 22.70 10.86
C SER A 146 2.74 23.91 10.14
N GLY A 147 2.07 24.76 10.93
CA GLY A 147 1.31 25.92 10.50
C GLY A 147 2.11 26.89 9.64
N PRO A 148 1.44 27.92 9.08
CA PRO A 148 2.01 28.78 8.06
C PRO A 148 3.32 29.39 8.57
N GLN A 149 4.44 28.95 8.00
CA GLN A 149 5.73 29.53 8.26
C GLN A 149 5.69 30.93 7.64
N ASN A 150 5.33 31.93 8.45
CA ASN A 150 5.41 33.34 8.12
C ASN A 150 6.84 33.66 7.68
N ARG A 151 7.07 33.65 6.37
CA ARG A 151 8.17 34.39 5.75
C ARG A 151 7.61 35.05 4.50
N MET A 152 7.37 36.34 4.63
CA MET A 152 7.04 37.23 3.52
C MET A 152 8.27 37.30 2.60
N GLU A 153 8.49 36.26 1.80
CA GLU A 153 9.34 36.34 0.61
C GLU A 153 8.41 36.32 -0.59
N VAL A 154 8.25 37.50 -1.18
CA VAL A 154 7.56 37.72 -2.46
C VAL A 154 8.39 37.04 -3.55
N GLY A 155 8.26 35.72 -3.62
CA GLY A 155 8.72 34.88 -4.70
C GLY A 155 7.49 34.16 -5.25
N ASN A 156 7.27 34.25 -6.55
CA ASN A 156 6.16 33.63 -7.30
C ASN A 156 6.21 32.07 -7.31
N ASP A 157 6.84 31.45 -6.32
CA ASP A 157 7.16 30.03 -6.20
C ASP A 157 6.40 29.32 -5.08
N GLY A 158 5.86 30.06 -4.09
CA GLY A 158 5.11 29.47 -2.96
C GLY A 158 3.88 28.65 -3.39
N GLY A 159 3.16 29.10 -4.43
CA GLY A 159 2.00 28.36 -4.94
C GLY A 159 2.33 27.01 -5.58
N ARG A 160 3.53 26.85 -6.15
CA ARG A 160 3.97 25.55 -6.74
C ARG A 160 4.36 24.55 -5.67
N GLU A 161 4.87 25.01 -4.53
CA GLU A 161 5.21 24.14 -3.41
C GLU A 161 3.96 23.64 -2.69
N ASP A 162 2.97 24.52 -2.50
CA ASP A 162 1.66 24.17 -1.93
C ASP A 162 0.92 23.16 -2.82
N GLU A 163 0.97 23.32 -4.14
CA GLU A 163 0.37 22.36 -5.09
C GLU A 163 1.03 20.97 -5.02
N LYS A 164 2.36 20.91 -4.84
CA LYS A 164 3.08 19.64 -4.64
C LYS A 164 2.70 18.98 -3.32
N ARG A 165 2.65 19.74 -2.22
CA ARG A 165 2.22 19.25 -0.90
C ARG A 165 0.78 18.73 -0.94
N LEU A 166 -0.10 19.44 -1.64
CA LEU A 166 -1.49 19.03 -1.81
C LEU A 166 -1.61 17.75 -2.65
N THR A 167 -0.84 17.65 -3.73
CA THR A 167 -0.80 16.43 -4.57
C THR A 167 -0.27 15.24 -3.77
N GLU A 168 0.74 15.46 -2.93
CA GLU A 168 1.30 14.43 -2.07
C GLU A 168 0.32 13.99 -0.99
N PHE A 169 -0.37 14.95 -0.36
CA PHE A 169 -1.44 14.67 0.58
C PHE A 169 -2.56 13.85 -0.10
N ALA A 170 -2.96 14.22 -1.32
CA ALA A 170 -3.95 13.47 -2.11
C ALA A 170 -3.51 12.04 -2.41
N ARG A 171 -2.25 11.87 -2.85
CA ARG A 171 -1.63 10.57 -3.07
C ARG A 171 -1.72 9.73 -1.79
N ARG A 172 -1.26 10.28 -0.66
CA ARG A 172 -1.23 9.61 0.64
C ARG A 172 -2.63 9.22 1.13
N THR A 173 -3.62 10.12 0.99
CA THR A 173 -5.02 9.82 1.32
C THR A 173 -5.54 8.62 0.54
N LEU A 174 -5.27 8.57 -0.78
CA LEU A 174 -5.69 7.45 -1.62
C LEU A 174 -4.94 6.16 -1.30
N GLU A 175 -3.65 6.23 -1.00
CA GLU A 175 -2.88 5.06 -0.56
C GLU A 175 -3.44 4.44 0.72
N VAL A 176 -3.76 5.28 1.72
CA VAL A 176 -4.37 4.82 2.98
C VAL A 176 -5.76 4.23 2.71
N PHE A 177 -6.55 4.85 1.83
CA PHE A 177 -7.84 4.31 1.41
C PHE A 177 -7.72 2.94 0.74
N ILE A 178 -6.75 2.75 -0.15
CA ILE A 178 -6.51 1.48 -0.85
C ILE A 178 -6.02 0.41 0.13
N LEU A 179 -5.10 0.77 1.03
CA LEU A 179 -4.61 -0.11 2.08
C LEU A 179 -5.78 -0.59 2.96
N ASP A 180 -6.61 0.34 3.45
CA ASP A 180 -7.80 0.04 4.24
C ASP A 180 -8.74 -0.90 3.49
N HIS A 181 -9.01 -0.62 2.21
CA HIS A 181 -9.84 -1.48 1.37
C HIS A 181 -9.29 -2.92 1.30
N ILE A 182 -8.00 -3.07 1.01
CA ILE A 182 -7.35 -4.38 0.88
C ILE A 182 -7.42 -5.13 2.21
N LEU A 183 -7.11 -4.46 3.32
CA LEU A 183 -7.14 -5.06 4.65
C LEU A 183 -8.56 -5.50 5.04
N CYS A 184 -9.52 -4.59 4.98
CA CYS A 184 -10.88 -4.86 5.45
C CYS A 184 -11.64 -5.84 4.55
N ASN A 185 -11.50 -5.73 3.22
CA ASN A 185 -12.31 -6.52 2.29
C ASN A 185 -11.64 -7.81 1.84
N LYS A 186 -10.31 -7.85 1.75
CA LYS A 186 -9.59 -9.05 1.31
C LYS A 186 -9.00 -9.80 2.49
N VAL A 187 -8.15 -9.17 3.28
CA VAL A 187 -7.41 -9.85 4.35
C VAL A 187 -8.33 -10.27 5.49
N GLU A 188 -9.08 -9.33 6.05
CA GLU A 188 -10.04 -9.60 7.12
C GLU A 188 -11.22 -10.44 6.62
N GLY A 189 -11.63 -10.25 5.36
CA GLY A 189 -12.62 -11.09 4.69
C GLY A 189 -12.20 -12.57 4.67
N ALA A 190 -11.00 -12.86 4.15
CA ALA A 190 -10.45 -14.21 4.11
C ALA A 190 -10.24 -14.80 5.51
N TYR A 191 -9.82 -13.98 6.48
CA TYR A 191 -9.69 -14.40 7.87
C TYR A 191 -11.02 -14.82 8.49
N LYS A 192 -12.08 -14.03 8.30
CA LYS A 192 -13.43 -14.36 8.78
C LYS A 192 -13.95 -15.63 8.12
N GLU A 193 -13.70 -15.81 6.83
CA GLU A 193 -14.05 -17.03 6.10
C GLU A 193 -13.31 -18.25 6.64
N ALA A 194 -11.99 -18.14 6.89
CA ALA A 194 -11.20 -19.23 7.47
C ALA A 194 -11.69 -19.65 8.86
N ILE A 195 -12.09 -18.67 9.70
CA ILE A 195 -12.72 -18.96 11.00
C ILE A 195 -14.05 -19.68 10.81
N ALA A 196 -14.90 -19.19 9.91
CA ALA A 196 -16.20 -19.79 9.66
C ALA A 196 -16.08 -21.24 9.17
N LEU A 197 -15.14 -21.51 8.26
CA LEU A 197 -14.83 -22.84 7.75
C LEU A 197 -14.36 -23.78 8.87
N LYS A 198 -13.40 -23.35 9.69
CA LYS A 198 -12.90 -24.14 10.81
C LYS A 198 -14.01 -24.50 11.80
N MET A 199 -14.92 -23.56 12.07
CA MET A 199 -16.06 -23.80 12.95
C MET A 199 -17.04 -24.80 12.34
N GLN A 200 -17.30 -24.71 11.04
CA GLN A 200 -18.16 -25.65 10.33
C GLN A 200 -17.57 -27.07 10.31
N GLU A 201 -16.26 -27.22 10.08
CA GLU A 201 -15.57 -28.51 10.11
C GLU A 201 -15.67 -29.20 11.49
N GLU A 202 -15.56 -28.42 12.57
CA GLU A 202 -15.70 -28.95 13.93
C GLU A 202 -17.12 -29.48 14.20
N LEU A 203 -18.14 -28.74 13.77
CA LEU A 203 -19.54 -29.16 13.91
C LEU A 203 -19.82 -30.46 13.15
N ILE A 204 -19.29 -30.58 11.94
CA ILE A 204 -19.41 -31.81 11.13
C ILE A 204 -18.75 -32.98 11.85
N ARG A 205 -17.52 -32.78 12.35
CA ARG A 205 -16.76 -33.81 13.08
C ARG A 205 -17.52 -34.31 14.31
N GLU A 206 -18.09 -33.39 15.10
CA GLU A 206 -18.87 -33.72 16.29
C GLU A 206 -20.15 -34.50 15.92
N GLU A 207 -20.84 -34.08 14.86
CA GLU A 207 -22.04 -34.77 14.38
C GLU A 207 -21.74 -36.21 13.93
N GLU A 208 -20.66 -36.42 13.18
CA GLU A 208 -20.22 -37.75 12.74
C GLU A 208 -19.87 -38.67 13.93
N GLU A 209 -19.17 -38.14 14.94
CA GLU A 209 -18.91 -38.89 16.18
C GLU A 209 -20.20 -39.27 16.91
N ASN A 210 -21.14 -38.33 16.99
CA ASN A 210 -22.42 -38.56 17.64
C ASN A 210 -23.25 -39.62 16.89
N LEU A 211 -23.25 -39.59 15.55
CA LEU A 211 -23.87 -40.61 14.72
C LEU A 211 -23.21 -41.98 14.92
N ASN A 212 -21.88 -42.04 14.98
CA ASN A 212 -21.14 -43.27 15.24
C ASN A 212 -21.45 -43.84 16.64
N LYS A 213 -21.49 -43.00 17.67
CA LYS A 213 -21.91 -43.40 19.04
C LYS A 213 -23.34 -43.95 19.05
N ARG A 214 -24.28 -43.34 18.31
CA ARG A 214 -25.67 -43.81 18.17
C ARG A 214 -25.74 -45.16 17.45
N ARG A 215 -24.98 -45.35 16.37
CA ARG A 215 -24.90 -46.64 15.64
C ARG A 215 -24.41 -47.76 16.54
N VAL A 216 -23.30 -47.53 17.28
CA VAL A 216 -22.74 -48.52 18.21
C VAL A 216 -23.72 -48.89 19.32
N LYS A 217 -24.51 -47.93 19.83
CA LYS A 217 -25.57 -48.19 20.82
C LYS A 217 -26.75 -48.97 20.25
N SER A 218 -27.06 -48.84 18.96
CA SER A 218 -28.18 -49.55 18.33
C SER A 218 -27.85 -50.99 17.92
N THR A 219 -26.55 -51.33 17.83
CA THR A 219 -26.08 -52.68 17.46
C THR A 219 -25.79 -53.57 18.68
N LYS A 220 -26.07 -53.10 19.90
CA LYS A 220 -25.79 -53.78 21.16
C LYS A 220 -27.10 -54.00 21.92
#